data_AF-A0A650CDG4-F1
#
_entry.id   AF-A0A650CDG4-F1
#
_cell.length_a   1.000
_cell.length_b   1.000
_cell.length_c   1.000
_cell.angle_alpha   90.00
_cell.angle_beta   90.00
_cell.angle_gamma   90.00
#
_symmetry.space_group_name_H-M   'P 1'
#
loop_
_entity.id
_entity.type
_entity.pdbx_description
1 polymer ?
#
loop_
_entity_poly.entity_id
_entity_poly.type
_entity_poly.pdbx_seq_one_letter_code
_entity_poly.pdbx_strand_id
1 'polypeptide(L)'
;MSLRDYKGEKVAIWLAYFLASSRGKGRKIRKIGEKRIDFNSLLIICQKLGLDPVPFPDKIHPATGIPGLIMVNKIEGKYKIIKMIMKEFLK
;
A
#
# COMPACT_ATOMS: atom_id res chain seq x y z
N MET A 1 4.82 13.58 13.90
CA MET A 1 4.70 12.11 14.02
C MET A 1 5.73 11.44 13.12
N SER A 2 6.51 10.54 13.68
CA SER A 2 7.47 9.70 12.96
C SER A 2 6.82 8.36 12.58
N LEU A 3 7.39 7.63 11.62
CA LEU A 3 6.92 6.27 11.32
C LEU A 3 7.09 5.30 12.50
N ARG A 4 7.94 5.64 13.48
CA ARG A 4 8.19 4.81 14.66
C ARG A 4 7.03 4.88 15.65
N ASP A 5 6.26 5.97 15.62
CA ASP A 5 5.11 6.19 16.50
C ASP A 5 4.01 5.15 16.23
N TYR A 6 4.01 4.54 15.04
CA TYR A 6 3.05 3.52 14.62
C TYR A 6 3.48 2.06 14.88
N LYS A 7 4.62 1.86 15.55
CA LYS A 7 5.22 0.52 15.71
C LYS A 7 4.27 -0.41 16.47
N GLY A 8 3.76 -1.43 15.79
CA GLY A 8 2.86 -2.44 16.36
C GLY A 8 1.38 -2.22 16.01
N GLU A 9 0.99 -0.96 15.80
CA GLU A 9 -0.40 -0.57 15.55
C GLU A 9 -0.74 -0.45 14.07
N LYS A 10 0.14 0.19 13.27
CA LYS A 10 -0.05 0.33 11.82
C LYS A 10 1.06 -0.35 11.03
N VAL A 11 0.74 -0.74 9.80
CA VAL A 11 1.68 -1.29 8.83
C VAL A 11 1.84 -0.36 7.64
N ALA A 12 3.08 -0.29 7.15
CA ALA A 12 3.45 0.47 5.98
C ALA A 12 3.02 -0.25 4.68
N ILE A 13 2.14 0.40 3.90
CA ILE A 13 1.70 -0.03 2.57
C ILE A 13 2.24 0.97 1.54
N TRP A 14 3.24 0.55 0.80
CA TRP A 14 3.84 1.36 -0.27
C TRP A 14 3.07 1.19 -1.57
N LEU A 15 2.87 2.27 -2.32
CA LEU A 15 2.28 2.21 -3.66
C LEU A 15 3.11 1.29 -4.59
N ALA A 16 4.42 1.28 -4.39
CA ALA A 16 5.36 0.38 -5.08
C ALA A 16 4.99 -1.11 -4.98
N TYR A 17 4.30 -1.54 -3.92
CA TYR A 17 3.88 -2.94 -3.77
C TYR A 17 2.90 -3.38 -4.86
N PHE A 18 2.21 -2.43 -5.49
CA PHE A 18 1.27 -2.67 -6.56
C PHE A 18 1.86 -2.30 -7.94
N LEU A 19 2.62 -1.20 -8.02
CA LEU A 19 3.09 -0.63 -9.29
C LEU A 19 4.48 -1.08 -9.75
N ALA A 20 5.34 -1.62 -8.88
CA ALA A 20 6.70 -1.94 -9.26
C ALA A 20 6.75 -2.94 -10.44
N SER A 21 7.73 -2.78 -11.32
CA SER A 21 7.81 -3.53 -12.60
C SER A 21 8.10 -5.02 -12.43
N SER A 22 8.67 -5.45 -11.30
CA SER A 22 8.87 -6.86 -10.96
C SER A 22 8.71 -7.13 -9.45
N ARG A 23 8.62 -8.41 -9.07
CA ARG A 23 8.60 -8.81 -7.65
C ARG A 23 9.91 -8.47 -6.95
N GLY A 24 11.04 -8.72 -7.61
CA GLY A 24 12.39 -8.39 -7.10
C GLY A 24 12.58 -6.90 -6.85
N LYS A 25 11.91 -6.03 -7.64
CA LYS A 25 11.93 -4.58 -7.43
C LYS A 25 10.96 -4.08 -6.36
N GLY A 26 10.05 -4.91 -5.84
CA GLY A 26 9.19 -4.52 -4.72
C GLY A 26 7.72 -4.87 -4.87
N ARG A 27 7.26 -5.35 -6.04
CA ARG A 27 5.85 -5.72 -6.24
C ARG A 27 5.51 -6.92 -5.36
N LYS A 28 4.40 -6.85 -4.63
CA LYS A 28 3.91 -7.91 -3.73
C LYS A 28 2.69 -8.66 -4.27
N ILE A 29 2.14 -8.21 -5.41
CA ILE A 29 1.00 -8.80 -6.10
C ILE A 29 1.37 -9.33 -7.49
N ARG A 30 0.44 -10.07 -8.13
CA ARG A 30 0.52 -10.42 -9.56
C ARG A 30 0.43 -9.14 -10.39
N LYS A 31 1.09 -9.10 -11.55
CA LYS A 31 0.95 -8.00 -12.50
C LYS A 31 -0.50 -7.97 -12.97
N ILE A 32 -1.16 -6.85 -12.71
CA ILE A 32 -2.47 -6.48 -13.25
C ILE A 32 -2.19 -5.67 -14.50
N GLY A 33 -2.77 -6.07 -15.65
CA GLY A 33 -2.39 -5.61 -16.99
C GLY A 33 -2.42 -4.09 -17.16
N GLU A 34 -3.52 -3.55 -17.67
CA GLU A 34 -3.67 -2.12 -17.92
C GLU A 34 -4.22 -1.35 -16.72
N LYS A 35 -4.95 -2.02 -15.80
CA LYS A 35 -5.46 -1.41 -14.57
C LYS A 35 -4.31 -1.06 -13.63
N ARG A 36 -4.12 0.24 -13.38
CA ARG A 36 -3.13 0.77 -12.44
C ARG A 36 -3.82 1.38 -11.24
N ILE A 37 -3.42 0.97 -10.05
CA ILE A 37 -3.82 1.62 -8.81
C ILE A 37 -2.93 2.86 -8.61
N ASP A 38 -3.52 4.03 -8.49
CA ASP A 38 -2.82 5.25 -8.09
C ASP A 38 -2.89 5.47 -6.58
N PHE A 39 -2.23 6.50 -6.08
CA PHE A 39 -2.18 6.80 -4.64
C PHE A 39 -3.56 7.11 -4.06
N ASN A 40 -4.38 7.88 -4.78
CA ASN A 40 -5.72 8.26 -4.32
C ASN A 40 -6.66 7.06 -4.27
N SER A 41 -6.61 6.19 -5.28
CA SER A 41 -7.34 4.93 -5.31
C SER A 41 -6.95 4.05 -4.14
N LEU A 42 -5.65 3.93 -3.85
CA LEU A 42 -5.15 3.18 -2.71
C LEU A 42 -5.69 3.75 -1.38
N LEU A 43 -5.69 5.07 -1.22
CA LEU A 43 -6.23 5.76 -0.04
C LEU A 43 -7.73 5.47 0.14
N ILE A 44 -8.53 5.68 -0.91
CA ILE A 44 -9.98 5.46 -0.91
C ILE A 44 -10.31 4.01 -0.57
N ILE A 45 -9.58 3.05 -1.15
CA ILE A 45 -9.80 1.62 -0.85
C ILE A 45 -9.48 1.32 0.61
N CYS A 46 -8.39 1.87 1.15
CA CYS A 46 -8.06 1.66 2.55
C CYS A 46 -9.13 2.26 3.48
N GLN A 47 -9.71 3.42 3.14
CA GLN A 47 -10.84 4.01 3.87
C GLN A 47 -12.07 3.10 3.80
N LYS A 48 -12.45 2.62 2.61
CA LYS A 48 -13.58 1.70 2.41
C LYS A 48 -13.44 0.41 3.21
N LEU A 49 -12.22 -0.10 3.34
CA LEU A 49 -11.91 -1.31 4.12
C LEU A 49 -11.81 -1.05 5.63
N GLY A 50 -12.06 0.17 6.11
CA GLY A 50 -11.99 0.52 7.53
C GLY A 50 -10.57 0.46 8.11
N LEU A 51 -9.54 0.63 7.27
CA LEU A 51 -8.14 0.47 7.67
C LEU A 51 -7.51 1.73 8.29
N ASP A 52 -8.28 2.81 8.43
CA ASP A 52 -7.84 4.11 8.97
C ASP A 52 -6.48 4.58 8.40
N PRO A 53 -6.43 4.87 7.09
CA PRO A 53 -5.18 5.17 6.40
C PRO A 53 -4.64 6.56 6.76
N VAL A 54 -3.34 6.63 7.09
CA VAL A 54 -2.58 7.87 7.24
C VAL A 54 -1.67 8.04 6.02
N PRO A 55 -1.92 9.04 5.16
CA PRO A 55 -1.17 9.22 3.91
C PRO A 55 0.18 9.91 4.12
N PHE A 56 1.19 9.45 3.37
CA PHE A 56 2.52 10.04 3.25
C PHE A 56 2.91 10.09 1.76
N PRO A 57 2.37 11.05 0.98
CA PRO A 57 2.55 11.10 -0.47
C PRO A 57 4.01 11.32 -0.87
N ASP A 58 4.75 12.13 -0.12
CA ASP A 58 6.14 12.51 -0.44
C ASP A 58 7.17 11.45 -0.05
N LYS A 59 6.76 10.37 0.62
CA LYS A 59 7.71 9.29 0.96
C LYS A 59 7.99 8.42 -0.26
N ILE A 60 9.28 8.33 -0.59
CA ILE A 60 9.79 7.58 -1.72
C ILE A 60 10.16 6.15 -1.29
N HIS A 61 9.64 5.15 -2.01
CA HIS A 61 10.02 3.76 -1.77
C HIS A 61 11.48 3.54 -2.22
N PRO A 62 12.40 3.15 -1.32
CA PRO A 62 13.84 3.23 -1.57
C PRO A 62 14.32 2.32 -2.71
N ALA A 63 13.67 1.16 -2.92
CA ALA A 63 14.09 0.23 -3.98
C ALA A 63 13.54 0.57 -5.38
N THR A 64 12.49 1.40 -5.47
CA THR A 64 11.83 1.69 -6.77
C THR A 64 11.81 3.16 -7.15
N GLY A 65 12.04 4.07 -6.22
CA GLY A 65 11.84 5.50 -6.45
C GLY A 65 10.36 5.91 -6.57
N ILE A 66 9.41 4.99 -6.37
CA ILE A 66 7.98 5.28 -6.50
C ILE A 66 7.52 6.03 -5.23
N PRO A 67 6.96 7.25 -5.35
CA PRO A 67 6.41 7.98 -4.21
C PRO A 67 5.08 7.37 -3.75
N GLY A 68 4.76 7.57 -2.49
CA GLY A 68 3.49 7.17 -1.89
C GLY A 68 3.63 6.02 -0.90
N LEU A 69 3.44 6.35 0.37
CA LEU A 69 3.25 5.43 1.48
C LEU A 69 1.92 5.73 2.16
N ILE A 70 1.20 4.68 2.57
CA ILE A 70 0.06 4.79 3.48
C ILE A 70 0.32 3.90 4.69
N MET A 71 0.19 4.45 5.89
CA MET A 71 0.17 3.67 7.12
C MET A 71 -1.27 3.26 7.40
N VAL A 72 -1.51 1.97 7.64
CA VAL A 72 -2.86 1.44 7.87
C VAL A 72 -2.92 0.56 9.10
N ASN A 73 -4.07 0.50 9.79
CA ASN A 73 -4.25 -0.35 10.96
C ASN A 73 -3.88 -1.81 10.68
N LYS A 74 -3.12 -2.40 11.60
CA LYS A 74 -2.68 -3.79 11.53
C LYS A 74 -3.79 -4.71 12.05
N ILE A 75 -4.85 -4.86 11.27
CA ILE A 75 -5.93 -5.80 11.57
C ILE A 75 -5.51 -7.26 11.29
N GLU A 76 -4.54 -7.45 10.40
CA GLU A 76 -4.10 -8.74 9.89
C GLU A 76 -2.61 -8.68 9.52
N GLY A 77 -2.05 -9.81 9.08
CA GLY A 77 -0.71 -9.82 8.48
C GLY A 77 -0.60 -8.89 7.26
N LYS A 78 0.51 -8.17 7.12
CA LYS A 78 0.76 -7.20 6.04
C LYS A 78 0.41 -7.73 4.64
N TYR A 79 0.79 -8.98 4.33
CA TYR A 79 0.48 -9.59 3.03
C TYR A 79 -1.01 -9.89 2.83
N LYS A 80 -1.76 -10.21 3.89
CA LYS A 80 -3.22 -10.35 3.80
C LYS A 80 -3.87 -9.01 3.49
N ILE A 81 -3.45 -7.94 4.19
CA ILE A 81 -3.94 -6.57 3.93
C ILE A 81 -3.69 -6.16 2.48
N ILE A 82 -2.47 -6.38 1.96
CA ILE A 82 -2.14 -6.10 0.55
C ILE A 82 -3.08 -6.85 -0.41
N LYS A 83 -3.36 -8.14 -0.14
CA LYS A 83 -4.29 -8.93 -0.95
C LYS A 83 -5.73 -8.43 -0.84
N MET A 84 -6.19 -8.01 0.34
CA MET A 84 -7.53 -7.44 0.56
C MET A 84 -7.72 -6.15 -0.23
N ILE A 85 -6.78 -5.21 -0.11
CA ILE A 85 -6.76 -3.97 -0.90
C ILE A 85 -6.84 -4.29 -2.39
N MET A 86 -6.02 -5.24 -2.84
CA MET A 86 -5.96 -5.58 -4.25
C MET A 86 -7.23 -6.28 -4.76
N LYS A 87 -7.86 -7.11 -3.93
CA LYS A 87 -9.15 -7.74 -4.24
C LYS A 87 -10.24 -6.68 -4.37
N GLU A 88 -10.25 -5.69 -3.47
CA GLU A 88 -11.23 -4.60 -3.49
C GLU A 88 -11.03 -3.68 -4.71
N PHE A 89 -9.79 -3.38 -5.10
CA PHE A 89 -9.49 -2.60 -6.31
C PHE A 89 -9.99 -3.26 -7.62
N LEU A 90 -10.06 -4.59 -7.66
CA LEU A 90 -10.43 -5.34 -8.86
C LEU A 90 -11.92 -5.63 -8.97
N LYS A 91 -12.69 -5.41 -7.90
CA LYS A 91 -14.15 -5.43 -7.97
C LYS A 91 -14.65 -4.27 -8.82
#